data_AF-A0A285K2R6-F1
#
_entry.id   AF-A0A285K2R6-F1
#
_cell.length_a   1.000
_cell.length_b   1.000
_cell.length_c   1.000
_cell.angle_alpha   90.00
_cell.angle_beta   90.00
_cell.angle_gamma   90.00
#
_symmetry.space_group_name_H-M   'P 1'
#
loop_
_entity.id
_entity.type
_entity.pdbx_description
1 polymer ?
#
loop_
_entity_poly.entity_id
_entity_poly.type
_entity_poly.pdbx_seq_one_letter_code
_entity_poly.pdbx_strand_id
1 'polypeptide(L)'
;MNYPIWLALEDFVPVLFGMAGFALLALQAPEPARRAGLIGALLIGLGGLSKCAWKLAVAAGWGNPRLLEELLFPLMAAGAAAVCWALAVTLRPSPPVPWWPFAAVVVVAAFGSAVLLSLQPLFVAATFGVTAISVLAAILAGRRRRYLSVALFSAGLILVMSLVPLRSSESHHTVAYQWLEQSLNTCAQAFLFVAALLIPVREKVGVSHD
;
A
#
# COMPACT_ATOMS: atom_id res chain seq x y z
N MET A 1 23.97 14.18 -3.47
CA MET A 1 24.08 13.42 -2.20
C MET A 1 24.37 11.98 -2.55
N ASN A 2 25.35 11.38 -1.88
CA ASN A 2 25.63 9.95 -2.04
C ASN A 2 24.58 9.17 -1.24
N TYR A 3 23.43 8.87 -1.86
CA TYR A 3 22.49 7.91 -1.28
C TYR A 3 23.15 6.53 -1.34
N PRO A 4 23.42 5.88 -0.20
CA PRO A 4 24.23 4.69 -0.22
C PRO A 4 23.43 3.47 -0.68
N ILE A 5 24.12 2.55 -1.38
CA ILE A 5 23.53 1.35 -1.97
C ILE A 5 22.78 0.51 -0.94
N TRP A 6 23.30 0.37 0.28
CA TRP A 6 22.64 -0.42 1.33
C TRP A 6 21.30 0.19 1.78
N LEU A 7 21.15 1.52 1.79
CA LEU A 7 19.86 2.16 2.06
C LEU A 7 18.87 1.92 0.92
N ALA A 8 19.35 1.89 -0.33
CA ALA A 8 18.51 1.53 -1.49
C ALA A 8 18.04 0.07 -1.45
N LEU A 9 18.86 -0.83 -0.92
CA LEU A 9 18.49 -2.23 -0.73
C LEU A 9 17.47 -2.41 0.41
N GLU A 10 17.61 -1.65 1.50
CA GLU A 10 16.66 -1.67 2.62
C GLU A 10 15.24 -1.31 2.17
N ASP A 11 15.07 -0.39 1.21
CA ASP A 11 13.76 0.00 0.66
C ASP A 11 12.95 -1.17 0.09
N PHE A 12 13.59 -2.27 -0.33
CA PHE A 12 12.86 -3.44 -0.84
C PHE A 12 12.08 -4.17 0.26
N VAL A 13 12.58 -4.17 1.49
CA VAL A 13 11.96 -4.88 2.63
C VAL A 13 10.54 -4.38 2.93
N PRO A 14 10.29 -3.07 3.15
CA PRO A 14 8.94 -2.57 3.38
C PRO A 14 8.02 -2.81 2.18
N VAL A 15 8.53 -2.75 0.95
CA VAL A 15 7.73 -3.00 -0.26
C VAL A 15 7.22 -4.44 -0.30
N LEU A 16 8.08 -5.41 0.02
CA LEU A 16 7.71 -6.82 0.06
C LEU A 16 6.69 -7.11 1.17
N PHE A 17 6.89 -6.53 2.37
CA PHE A 17 5.90 -6.64 3.45
C PHE A 17 4.55 -6.01 3.08
N GLY A 18 4.56 -4.81 2.51
CA GLY A 18 3.36 -4.14 2.03
C GLY A 18 2.63 -4.98 0.99
N MET A 19 3.32 -5.43 -0.06
CA MET A 19 2.76 -6.27 -1.12
C MET A 19 2.11 -7.55 -0.57
N ALA A 20 2.82 -8.27 0.31
CA ALA A 20 2.31 -9.48 0.93
C ALA A 20 1.09 -9.20 1.82
N GLY A 21 1.15 -8.13 2.62
CA GLY A 21 0.05 -7.71 3.49
C GLY A 21 -1.21 -7.33 2.70
N PHE A 22 -1.07 -6.56 1.61
CA PHE A 22 -2.19 -6.25 0.73
C PHE A 22 -2.77 -7.48 0.04
N ALA A 23 -1.92 -8.43 -0.37
CA ALA A 23 -2.39 -9.69 -0.97
C ALA A 23 -3.21 -10.51 0.03
N LEU A 24 -2.74 -10.65 1.28
CA LEU A 24 -3.46 -11.33 2.36
C LEU A 24 -4.82 -10.67 2.65
N LEU A 25 -4.88 -9.35 2.64
CA LEU A 25 -6.14 -8.61 2.79
C LEU A 25 -7.09 -8.86 1.61
N ALA A 26 -6.58 -8.91 0.39
CA ALA A 26 -7.37 -9.22 -0.80
C ALA A 26 -7.96 -10.63 -0.78
N LEU A 27 -7.25 -11.62 -0.22
CA LEU A 27 -7.74 -12.99 -0.06
C LEU A 27 -9.00 -13.10 0.80
N GLN A 28 -9.29 -12.09 1.62
CA GLN A 28 -10.50 -12.04 2.45
C GLN A 28 -11.79 -11.81 1.64
N ALA A 29 -11.66 -11.33 0.40
CA ALA A 29 -12.80 -10.99 -0.43
C ALA A 29 -13.40 -12.21 -1.15
N PRO A 30 -14.70 -12.19 -1.45
CA PRO A 30 -15.29 -13.12 -2.41
C PRO A 30 -14.85 -12.78 -3.85
N GLU A 31 -15.02 -13.73 -4.77
CA GLU A 31 -14.88 -13.43 -6.19
C GLU A 31 -16.05 -12.57 -6.69
N PRO A 32 -15.84 -11.66 -7.66
CA PRO A 32 -14.59 -11.37 -8.40
C PRO A 32 -13.64 -10.38 -7.69
N ALA A 33 -14.06 -9.82 -6.55
CA ALA A 33 -13.33 -8.76 -5.87
C ALA A 33 -11.96 -9.21 -5.34
N ARG A 34 -11.82 -10.49 -4.99
CA ARG A 34 -10.54 -11.12 -4.62
C ARG A 34 -9.47 -10.98 -5.71
N ARG A 35 -9.79 -11.36 -6.95
CA ARG A 35 -8.87 -11.23 -8.09
C ARG A 35 -8.43 -9.80 -8.31
N ALA A 36 -9.39 -8.87 -8.29
CA ALA A 36 -9.08 -7.45 -8.42
C ALA A 36 -8.17 -6.97 -7.29
N GLY A 37 -8.44 -7.36 -6.04
CA GLY A 37 -7.59 -7.03 -4.90
C GLY A 37 -6.17 -7.61 -5.01
N LEU A 38 -6.02 -8.85 -5.50
CA LEU A 38 -4.71 -9.47 -5.71
C LEU A 38 -3.91 -8.78 -6.82
N ILE A 39 -4.57 -8.44 -7.93
CA ILE A 39 -3.98 -7.59 -8.98
C ILE A 39 -3.58 -6.25 -8.38
N GLY A 40 -4.42 -5.68 -7.52
CA GLY A 40 -4.13 -4.41 -6.86
C GLY A 40 -2.91 -4.47 -5.94
N ALA A 41 -2.78 -5.53 -5.14
CA ALA A 41 -1.60 -5.77 -4.32
C ALA A 41 -0.33 -5.88 -5.17
N LEU A 42 -0.41 -6.60 -6.30
CA LEU A 42 0.69 -6.71 -7.25
C LEU A 42 1.06 -5.34 -7.85
N LEU A 43 0.09 -4.53 -8.26
CA LEU A 43 0.34 -3.18 -8.80
C LEU A 43 1.03 -2.29 -7.76
N ILE A 44 0.58 -2.29 -6.50
CA ILE A 44 1.24 -1.54 -5.42
C ILE A 44 2.69 -2.02 -5.25
N GLY A 45 2.90 -3.34 -5.21
CA GLY A 45 4.23 -3.94 -5.11
C GLY A 45 5.14 -3.54 -6.27
N LEU A 46 4.67 -3.63 -7.51
CA LEU A 46 5.42 -3.22 -8.71
C LEU A 46 5.75 -1.73 -8.71
N GLY A 47 4.83 -0.87 -8.25
CA GLY A 47 5.10 0.56 -8.06
C GLY A 47 6.22 0.79 -7.05
N GLY A 48 6.17 0.12 -5.89
CA GLY A 48 7.21 0.18 -4.87
C GLY A 48 8.57 -0.32 -5.38
N LEU A 49 8.59 -1.51 -6.01
CA LEU A 49 9.81 -2.12 -6.56
C LEU A 49 10.44 -1.25 -7.65
N SER A 50 9.62 -0.59 -8.48
CA SER A 50 10.12 0.37 -9.48
C SER A 50 10.84 1.54 -8.79
N LYS A 51 10.30 2.07 -7.69
CA LYS A 51 10.96 3.13 -6.92
C LYS A 51 12.26 2.65 -6.26
N CYS A 52 12.28 1.43 -5.72
CA CYS A 52 13.49 0.84 -5.15
C CYS A 52 14.58 0.66 -6.22
N ALA A 53 14.21 0.12 -7.39
CA ALA A 53 15.10 -0.04 -8.52
C ALA A 53 15.66 1.30 -9.02
N TRP A 54 14.83 2.34 -9.07
CA TRP A 54 15.28 3.71 -9.38
C TRP A 54 16.32 4.21 -8.36
N LYS A 55 16.04 4.10 -7.06
CA LYS A 55 16.99 4.51 -6.00
C LYS A 55 18.32 3.75 -6.11
N LEU A 56 18.25 2.45 -6.38
CA LEU A 56 19.42 1.60 -6.55
C LEU A 56 20.25 2.01 -7.78
N ALA A 57 19.61 2.27 -8.92
CA ALA A 57 20.29 2.74 -10.13
C ALA A 57 21.00 4.08 -9.91
N VAL A 58 20.34 5.02 -9.22
CA VAL A 58 20.94 6.32 -8.86
C VAL A 58 22.13 6.14 -7.91
N ALA A 59 21.99 5.29 -6.88
CA ALA A 59 23.05 5.00 -5.92
C ALA A 59 24.26 4.30 -6.55
N ALA A 60 24.03 3.44 -7.55
CA ALA A 60 25.05 2.72 -8.30
C ALA A 60 25.72 3.56 -9.40
N GLY A 61 25.27 4.81 -9.63
CA GLY A 61 25.79 5.68 -10.69
C GLY A 61 25.37 5.27 -12.10
N TRP A 62 24.32 4.46 -12.25
CA TRP A 62 23.79 4.00 -13.55
C TRP A 62 22.88 5.03 -14.24
N GLY A 63 22.81 6.24 -13.69
CA GLY A 63 21.97 7.34 -14.20
C GLY A 63 20.64 7.48 -13.46
N ASN A 64 19.73 8.25 -14.05
CA ASN A 64 18.44 8.60 -13.46
C ASN A 64 17.28 8.17 -14.40
N PRO A 65 16.87 6.89 -14.37
CA PRO A 65 15.77 6.40 -15.19
C PRO A 65 14.43 6.90 -14.63
N ARG A 66 14.02 8.12 -15.03
CA ARG A 66 12.82 8.81 -14.51
C ARG A 66 11.55 7.97 -14.57
N LEU A 67 11.40 7.15 -15.60
CA LEU A 67 10.24 6.26 -15.73
C LEU A 67 10.04 5.36 -14.50
N LEU A 68 11.11 4.81 -13.93
CA LEU A 68 11.02 3.94 -12.74
C LEU A 68 10.54 4.71 -11.51
N GLU A 69 10.92 5.98 -11.37
CA GLU A 69 10.44 6.86 -10.31
C GLU A 69 8.97 7.23 -10.50
N GLU A 70 8.58 7.55 -11.73
CA GLU A 70 7.24 8.04 -12.05
C GLU A 70 6.16 6.96 -12.00
N LEU A 71 6.54 5.68 -12.18
CA LEU A 71 5.61 4.54 -12.12
C LEU A 71 5.00 4.29 -10.74
N LEU A 72 5.61 4.80 -9.66
CA LEU A 72 5.15 4.54 -8.29
C LEU A 72 3.69 4.95 -8.07
N PHE A 73 3.34 6.21 -8.35
CA PHE A 73 2.01 6.74 -8.01
C PHE A 73 0.88 6.21 -8.90
N PRO A 74 1.03 6.11 -10.23
CA PRO A 74 0.02 5.49 -11.09
C PRO A 74 -0.32 4.06 -10.66
N LEU A 75 0.70 3.23 -10.43
CA LEU A 75 0.50 1.83 -10.05
C LEU A 75 -0.07 1.70 -8.64
N MET A 76 0.43 2.48 -7.68
CA MET A 76 -0.06 2.46 -6.31
C MET A 76 -1.50 2.98 -6.19
N ALA A 77 -1.88 4.03 -6.93
CA ALA A 77 -3.25 4.55 -6.94
C ALA A 77 -4.24 3.51 -7.50
N ALA A 78 -3.92 2.93 -8.67
CA ALA A 78 -4.74 1.90 -9.29
C ALA A 78 -4.86 0.66 -8.38
N GLY A 79 -3.75 0.20 -7.83
CA GLY A 79 -3.73 -0.96 -6.96
C GLY A 79 -4.47 -0.73 -5.65
N ALA A 80 -4.32 0.46 -5.05
CA ALA A 80 -5.00 0.79 -3.81
C ALA A 80 -6.53 0.85 -3.99
N ALA A 81 -7.01 1.42 -5.09
CA ALA A 81 -8.44 1.44 -5.41
C ALA A 81 -9.02 0.01 -5.52
N ALA A 82 -8.30 -0.93 -6.14
CA ALA A 82 -8.74 -2.31 -6.29
C ALA A 82 -8.77 -3.07 -4.94
N VAL A 83 -7.75 -2.89 -4.09
CA VAL A 83 -7.73 -3.49 -2.74
C VAL A 83 -8.83 -2.87 -1.84
N CYS A 84 -9.04 -1.54 -1.92
CA CYS A 84 -10.13 -0.88 -1.22
C CYS A 84 -11.50 -1.46 -1.62
N TRP A 85 -11.74 -1.69 -2.91
CA TRP A 85 -12.97 -2.31 -3.38
C TRP A 85 -13.13 -3.74 -2.83
N ALA A 86 -12.06 -4.54 -2.86
CA ALA A 86 -12.07 -5.89 -2.29
C ALA A 86 -12.44 -5.89 -0.79
N LEU A 87 -11.87 -4.98 0.00
CA LEU A 87 -12.20 -4.81 1.41
C LEU A 87 -13.62 -4.28 1.63
N ALA A 88 -14.09 -3.36 0.78
CA ALA A 88 -15.44 -2.82 0.86
C ALA A 88 -16.50 -3.91 0.63
N VAL A 89 -16.32 -4.75 -0.40
CA VAL A 89 -17.19 -5.93 -0.65
C VAL A 89 -17.14 -6.89 0.54
N THR A 90 -15.96 -7.11 1.13
CA THR A 90 -15.80 -7.98 2.31
C THR A 90 -16.56 -7.45 3.52
N LEU A 91 -16.54 -6.14 3.74
CA LEU A 91 -17.20 -5.47 4.86
C LEU A 91 -18.71 -5.29 4.66
N ARG A 92 -19.17 -5.20 3.41
CA ARG A 92 -20.58 -5.01 3.05
C ARG A 92 -20.97 -6.00 1.94
N PRO A 93 -21.27 -7.25 2.31
CA PRO A 93 -21.65 -8.27 1.32
C PRO A 93 -23.03 -8.03 0.70
N SER A 94 -23.91 -7.26 1.35
CA SER A 94 -25.23 -6.90 0.83
C SER A 94 -25.61 -5.46 1.21
N PRO A 95 -26.08 -4.62 0.27
CA PRO A 95 -26.10 -4.86 -1.19
C PRO A 95 -24.68 -4.94 -1.78
N PRO A 96 -24.51 -5.52 -2.98
CA PRO A 96 -23.19 -5.62 -3.61
C PRO A 96 -22.57 -4.24 -3.84
N VAL A 97 -21.32 -4.07 -3.40
CA VAL A 97 -20.59 -2.81 -3.57
C VAL A 97 -20.09 -2.71 -5.03
N PRO A 98 -20.52 -1.70 -5.80
CA PRO A 98 -20.07 -1.54 -7.18
C PRO A 98 -18.59 -1.15 -7.25
N TRP A 99 -17.89 -1.60 -8.30
CA TRP A 99 -16.47 -1.32 -8.52
C TRP A 99 -16.21 0.09 -9.09
N TRP A 100 -17.16 0.63 -9.84
CA TRP A 100 -16.97 1.86 -10.62
C TRP A 100 -16.59 3.10 -9.79
N PRO A 101 -17.05 3.32 -8.54
CA PRO A 101 -16.62 4.48 -7.77
C PRO A 101 -15.12 4.46 -7.46
N PHE A 102 -14.56 3.27 -7.22
CA PHE A 102 -13.13 3.10 -6.97
C PHE A 102 -12.31 3.34 -8.23
N ALA A 103 -12.77 2.84 -9.37
CA ALA A 103 -12.14 3.10 -10.67
C ALA A 103 -12.23 4.59 -11.05
N ALA A 104 -13.35 5.26 -10.77
CA ALA A 104 -13.55 6.67 -11.05
C ALA A 104 -12.52 7.55 -10.33
N VAL A 105 -12.15 7.23 -9.09
CA VAL A 105 -11.08 7.95 -8.36
C VAL A 105 -9.75 7.89 -9.13
N VAL A 106 -9.39 6.73 -9.66
CA VAL A 106 -8.14 6.54 -10.43
C VAL A 106 -8.20 7.30 -11.75
N VAL A 107 -9.33 7.24 -12.47
CA VAL A 107 -9.52 7.95 -13.74
C VAL A 107 -9.46 9.46 -13.54
N VAL A 108 -10.14 9.99 -12.52
CA VAL A 108 -10.12 11.42 -12.19
C VAL A 108 -8.72 11.87 -11.79
N ALA A 109 -8.00 11.08 -10.99
CA ALA A 109 -6.62 11.39 -10.61
C ALA A 109 -5.68 11.37 -11.83
N ALA A 110 -5.79 10.37 -12.70
CA ALA A 110 -5.00 10.28 -13.93
C ALA A 110 -5.28 11.43 -14.89
N PHE A 111 -6.55 11.78 -15.09
CA PHE A 111 -6.96 12.93 -15.89
C PHE A 111 -6.43 14.24 -15.29
N GLY A 112 -6.59 14.43 -13.99
CA GLY A 112 -6.04 15.60 -13.28
C GLY A 112 -4.52 15.68 -13.43
N SER A 113 -3.82 14.56 -13.35
CA SER A 113 -2.37 14.51 -13.56
C SER A 113 -1.95 14.89 -14.98
N ALA A 114 -2.71 14.47 -15.99
CA ALA A 114 -2.46 14.83 -17.38
C ALA A 114 -2.73 16.32 -17.64
N VAL A 115 -3.85 16.87 -17.13
CA VAL A 115 -4.21 18.28 -17.29
C VAL A 115 -3.23 19.21 -16.58
N LEU A 116 -2.80 18.85 -15.36
CA LEU A 116 -1.89 19.66 -14.56
C LEU A 116 -0.42 19.40 -14.88
N LEU A 117 -0.11 18.46 -15.78
CA LEU A 117 1.25 18.00 -16.08
C LEU A 117 2.05 17.68 -14.81
N SER A 118 1.39 17.04 -13.84
CA SER A 118 1.91 16.80 -12.49
C SER A 118 1.41 15.46 -11.94
N LEU A 119 2.28 14.70 -11.29
CA LEU A 119 1.88 13.44 -10.62
C LEU A 119 1.17 13.67 -9.28
N GLN A 120 1.00 14.91 -8.84
CA GLN A 120 0.41 15.23 -7.54
C GLN A 120 -1.00 14.66 -7.33
N PRO A 121 -1.95 14.73 -8.29
CA PRO A 121 -3.25 14.08 -8.15
C PRO A 121 -3.17 12.56 -7.93
N LEU A 122 -2.30 11.86 -8.66
CA LEU A 122 -2.06 10.43 -8.47
C LEU A 122 -1.38 10.12 -7.14
N PHE A 123 -0.43 10.96 -6.69
CA PHE A 123 0.16 10.85 -5.36
C PHE A 123 -0.90 10.97 -4.26
N VAL A 124 -1.81 11.94 -4.36
CA VAL A 124 -2.91 12.14 -3.42
C VAL A 124 -3.82 10.90 -3.41
N ALA A 125 -4.25 10.43 -4.59
CA ALA A 125 -5.09 9.24 -4.70
C ALA A 125 -4.41 7.98 -4.11
N ALA A 126 -3.11 7.80 -4.35
CA ALA A 126 -2.36 6.68 -3.83
C ALA A 126 -2.22 6.73 -2.29
N THR A 127 -1.87 7.88 -1.73
CA THR A 127 -1.75 8.08 -0.28
C THR A 127 -3.09 7.88 0.43
N PHE A 128 -4.17 8.47 -0.09
CA PHE A 128 -5.51 8.26 0.45
C PHE A 128 -5.94 6.80 0.32
N GLY A 129 -5.68 6.16 -0.81
CA GLY A 129 -6.01 4.76 -1.05
C GLY A 129 -5.33 3.82 -0.05
N VAL A 130 -4.01 3.90 0.10
CA VAL A 130 -3.26 3.07 1.06
C VAL A 130 -3.70 3.33 2.51
N THR A 131 -3.96 4.59 2.85
CA THR A 131 -4.53 4.95 4.16
C THR A 131 -5.90 4.30 4.38
N ALA A 132 -6.77 4.38 3.38
CA ALA A 132 -8.09 3.78 3.44
C ALA A 132 -8.02 2.25 3.58
N ILE A 133 -7.06 1.58 2.93
CA ILE A 133 -6.82 0.14 3.12
C ILE A 133 -6.54 -0.17 4.60
N SER A 134 -5.60 0.54 5.23
CA SER A 134 -5.26 0.32 6.65
C SER A 134 -6.46 0.52 7.57
N VAL A 135 -7.26 1.56 7.32
CA VAL A 135 -8.50 1.83 8.09
C VAL A 135 -9.54 0.73 7.89
N LEU A 136 -9.83 0.35 6.63
CA LEU A 136 -10.79 -0.71 6.32
C LEU A 136 -10.33 -2.07 6.88
N ALA A 137 -9.03 -2.36 6.84
CA ALA A 137 -8.44 -3.56 7.41
C ALA A 137 -8.57 -3.58 8.95
N ALA A 138 -8.36 -2.46 9.62
CA ALA A 138 -8.60 -2.33 11.06
C ALA A 138 -10.08 -2.54 11.41
N ILE A 139 -11.01 -1.98 10.62
CA ILE A 139 -12.45 -2.20 10.80
C ILE A 139 -12.80 -3.68 10.62
N LEU A 140 -12.24 -4.34 9.59
CA LEU A 140 -12.44 -5.77 9.34
C LEU A 140 -11.93 -6.62 10.51
N ALA A 141 -10.73 -6.34 11.00
CA ALA A 141 -10.15 -7.01 12.16
C ALA A 141 -11.01 -6.80 13.42
N GLY A 142 -11.49 -5.58 13.67
CA GLY A 142 -12.37 -5.26 14.79
C GLY A 142 -13.69 -6.01 14.73
N ARG A 143 -14.33 -6.10 13.55
CA ARG A 143 -15.54 -6.91 13.35
C ARG A 143 -15.31 -8.40 13.61
N ARG A 144 -14.09 -8.89 13.42
CA ARG A 144 -13.68 -10.27 13.74
C ARG A 144 -13.08 -10.41 15.14
N ARG A 145 -13.17 -9.39 16.00
CA ARG A 145 -12.63 -9.34 17.38
C ARG A 145 -11.13 -9.64 17.46
N ARG A 146 -10.37 -9.32 16.41
CA ARG A 146 -8.90 -9.49 16.35
C ARG A 146 -8.21 -8.19 16.77
N TYR A 147 -8.29 -7.85 18.05
CA TYR A 147 -7.81 -6.56 18.56
C TYR A 147 -6.31 -6.34 18.40
N LEU A 148 -5.50 -7.41 18.43
CA LEU A 148 -4.08 -7.30 18.12
C LEU A 148 -3.84 -6.81 16.68
N SER A 149 -4.58 -7.33 15.70
CA SER A 149 -4.51 -6.82 14.32
C SER A 149 -4.96 -5.36 14.23
N VAL A 150 -6.00 -4.97 14.97
CA VAL A 150 -6.45 -3.56 15.03
C VAL A 150 -5.34 -2.65 15.55
N ALA A 151 -4.70 -3.04 16.66
CA ALA A 151 -3.59 -2.30 17.25
C ALA A 151 -2.41 -2.17 16.28
N LEU A 152 -2.04 -3.26 15.59
CA LEU A 152 -0.94 -3.27 14.62
C LEU A 152 -1.24 -2.41 13.38
N PHE A 153 -2.44 -2.47 12.80
CA PHE A 153 -2.80 -1.56 11.69
C PHE A 153 -2.76 -0.09 12.13
N SER A 154 -3.25 0.19 13.34
CA SER A 154 -3.27 1.55 13.89
C SER A 154 -1.85 2.06 14.15
N ALA A 155 -1.00 1.24 14.77
CA ALA A 155 0.41 1.55 15.00
C ALA A 155 1.15 1.76 13.68
N GLY A 156 0.95 0.86 12.70
CA GLY A 156 1.55 0.99 11.37
C GLY A 156 1.13 2.29 10.68
N LEU A 157 -0.15 2.67 10.76
CA LEU A 157 -0.64 3.92 10.21
C LEU A 157 0.01 5.14 10.88
N ILE A 158 0.14 5.14 12.21
CA ILE A 158 0.83 6.21 12.95
C ILE A 158 2.29 6.34 12.49
N LEU A 159 2.99 5.21 12.32
CA LEU A 159 4.39 5.19 11.86
C LEU A 159 4.53 5.68 10.42
N VAL A 160 3.61 5.35 9.50
CA VAL A 160 3.65 5.92 8.13
C VAL A 160 3.37 7.42 8.16
N MET A 161 2.40 7.87 8.96
CA MET A 161 2.04 9.29 9.05
C MET A 161 3.16 10.13 9.66
N SER A 162 3.98 9.56 10.56
CA SER A 162 5.14 10.26 11.12
C SER A 162 6.27 10.45 10.11
N LEU A 163 6.29 9.74 8.97
CA LEU A 163 7.27 9.98 7.89
C LEU A 163 7.09 11.34 7.21
N VAL A 164 5.88 11.90 7.20
CA VAL A 164 5.60 13.20 6.57
C VAL A 164 6.39 14.34 7.21
N PRO A 165 6.29 14.58 8.54
CA PRO A 165 7.07 15.64 9.19
C PRO A 165 8.58 15.37 9.15
N LEU A 166 9.01 14.09 9.23
CA LEU A 166 10.42 13.72 9.13
C LEU A 166 11.03 14.20 7.79
N ARG A 167 10.36 13.93 6.67
CA ARG A 167 10.83 14.36 5.35
C ARG A 167 10.91 15.87 5.16
N SER A 168 10.18 16.64 5.97
CA SER A 168 10.23 18.11 5.96
C SER A 168 11.31 18.70 6.86
N SER A 169 12.04 17.88 7.61
CA SER A 169 13.14 18.34 8.48
C SER A 169 14.39 18.71 7.68
N GLU A 170 15.07 19.78 8.09
CA GLU A 170 16.39 20.17 7.54
C GLU A 170 17.44 19.05 7.69
N SER A 171 17.26 18.15 8.65
CA SER A 171 18.17 17.03 8.92
C SER A 171 17.94 15.80 8.04
N HIS A 172 16.93 15.82 7.15
CA HIS A 172 16.56 14.72 6.24
C HIS A 172 17.73 14.24 5.36
N HIS A 173 18.69 15.13 5.11
CA HIS A 173 19.88 14.86 4.32
C HIS A 173 20.94 14.00 5.03
N THR A 174 20.83 13.83 6.35
CA THR A 174 21.79 13.03 7.12
C THR A 174 21.47 11.53 7.03
N VAL A 175 22.51 10.71 7.01
CA VAL A 175 22.38 9.23 6.93
C VAL A 175 21.59 8.67 8.11
N ALA A 176 21.76 9.22 9.31
CA ALA A 176 21.02 8.81 10.50
C ALA A 176 19.51 9.03 10.35
N TYR A 177 19.11 10.15 9.74
CA TYR A 177 17.71 10.47 9.52
C TYR A 177 17.09 9.59 8.44
N GLN A 178 17.84 9.29 7.38
CA GLN A 178 17.43 8.33 6.36
C GLN A 178 17.23 6.92 6.93
N TRP A 179 18.10 6.49 7.86
CA TRP A 179 17.91 5.24 8.57
C TRP A 179 16.65 5.23 9.43
N LEU A 180 16.39 6.32 10.16
CA LEU A 180 15.16 6.47 10.94
C LEU A 180 13.92 6.34 10.04
N GLU A 181 13.89 7.03 8.91
CA GLU A 181 12.78 6.95 7.95
C GLU A 181 12.60 5.53 7.40
N GLN A 182 13.69 4.85 7.05
CA GLN A 182 13.61 3.48 6.56
C GLN A 182 13.14 2.52 7.63
N SER A 183 13.67 2.60 8.84
CA SER A 183 13.24 1.75 9.96
C SER A 183 11.76 1.95 10.28
N LEU A 184 11.28 3.19 10.31
CA LEU A 184 9.86 3.49 10.54
C LEU A 184 8.98 2.91 9.44
N ASN A 185 9.38 3.04 8.17
CA ASN A 185 8.65 2.45 7.05
C ASN A 185 8.65 0.91 7.12
N THR A 186 9.80 0.29 7.36
CA THR A 186 9.94 -1.17 7.54
C THR A 186 9.05 -1.67 8.67
N CYS A 187 9.08 -1.04 9.84
CA CYS A 187 8.22 -1.39 10.96
C CYS A 187 6.74 -1.22 10.61
N ALA A 188 6.36 -0.13 9.94
CA ALA A 188 4.99 0.12 9.57
C ALA A 188 4.42 -0.94 8.61
N GLN A 189 5.18 -1.28 7.56
CA GLN A 189 4.77 -2.30 6.60
C GLN A 189 4.82 -3.71 7.22
N ALA A 190 5.77 -3.98 8.11
CA ALA A 190 5.80 -5.22 8.88
C ALA A 190 4.56 -5.37 9.78
N PHE A 191 4.13 -4.29 10.45
CA PHE A 191 2.89 -4.31 11.24
C PHE A 191 1.67 -4.56 10.37
N LEU A 192 1.58 -3.93 9.19
CA LEU A 192 0.51 -4.20 8.23
C LEU A 192 0.49 -5.68 7.81
N PHE A 193 1.65 -6.23 7.45
CA PHE A 193 1.79 -7.63 7.05
C PHE A 193 1.39 -8.60 8.16
N VAL A 194 1.96 -8.45 9.36
CA VAL A 194 1.66 -9.30 10.52
C VAL A 194 0.20 -9.15 10.93
N ALA A 195 -0.36 -7.93 10.93
CA ALA A 195 -1.76 -7.72 11.24
C ALA A 195 -2.68 -8.46 10.27
N ALA A 196 -2.37 -8.44 8.97
CA ALA A 196 -3.12 -9.15 7.93
C ALA A 196 -3.02 -10.68 8.09
N LEU A 197 -1.83 -11.22 8.37
CA LEU A 197 -1.62 -12.64 8.66
C LEU A 197 -2.48 -13.15 9.81
N LEU A 198 -2.68 -12.32 10.84
CA LEU A 198 -3.45 -12.67 12.03
C LEU A 198 -4.98 -12.69 11.80
N ILE A 199 -5.47 -12.32 10.62
CA ILE A 199 -6.89 -12.41 10.25
C ILE A 199 -7.12 -13.69 9.43
N PRO A 200 -7.74 -14.74 10.00
CA PRO A 200 -7.96 -15.98 9.26
C PRO A 200 -8.87 -15.78 8.05
N VAL A 201 -8.54 -16.42 6.92
CA VAL A 201 -9.40 -16.47 5.74
C VAL A 201 -10.63 -17.31 6.09
N ARG A 202 -11.82 -16.80 5.78
CA ARG A 202 -13.06 -17.54 6.04
C ARG A 202 -13.17 -18.66 5.00
N GLU A 203 -12.88 -19.89 5.41
CA GLU A 203 -13.24 -21.05 4.60
C GLU A 203 -14.77 -21.09 4.45
N LYS A 204 -15.24 -21.38 3.24
CA LYS A 204 -16.66 -21.66 3.04
C LYS A 204 -16.94 -22.95 3.80
N VAL A 205 -17.64 -22.85 4.94
CA VAL A 205 -18.26 -24.00 5.58
C VAL A 205 -19.13 -24.66 4.49
N GLY A 206 -18.75 -25.87 4.10
CA GLY A 206 -19.47 -26.66 3.11
C GLY A 206 -20.93 -26.77 3.53
N VAL A 207 -21.82 -26.51 2.58
CA VAL A 207 -23.24 -26.80 2.71
C VAL A 207 -23.34 -28.31 2.94
N SER A 208 -23.78 -28.76 4.13
CA SER A 208 -24.30 -30.12 4.24
C SER A 208 -25.58 -30.13 3.42
N HIS A 209 -25.55 -30.88 2.32
CA HIS A 209 -26.78 -31.35 1.70
C HIS A 209 -27.21 -32.56 2.52
N ASP A 210 -28.07 -32.29 3.50
CA ASP A 210 -28.98 -33.30 4.06
C ASP A 210 -30.28 -33.29 3.25
#